data_AF-A0A1I0Q8M8-F1
#
_entry.id   AF-A0A1I0Q8M8-F1
#
_cell.length_a   1.000
_cell.length_b   1.000
_cell.length_c   1.000
_cell.angle_alpha   90.00
_cell.angle_beta   90.00
_cell.angle_gamma   90.00
#
_symmetry.space_group_name_H-M   'P 1'
#
loop_
_entity.id
_entity.type
_entity.pdbx_description
1 polymer ?
#
loop_
_entity_poly.entity_id
_entity_poly.type
_entity_poly.pdbx_seq_one_letter_code
_entity_poly.pdbx_strand_id
1 'polypeptide(L)'
;MTAPVLSRRDMVVLSYYAAKGNRELYWNYLAQLSGNDGYGRLALGVVRNDNMPGATANLYAQNYAWRHHRIALSEREWDRFGVDLMQRDLVLRQIHLAKQEPALALNLPVKDVQDVHAASFQNIKVDADAWTPNKLLTAARRAGEAEAARQIAAHRERGEPVPDEAAYAARIVDQRMEKVWSSMLDNDALGLYRGADTLASLAAAQDMPVVDRLVYARDMAEAYAGAMHDRPHLDPHLIGKGDRHYTRDEDGRWLEQRMPPPLALDFIDRVHPVEDGPLRRELEDTHRLRHEREAARDAMHPDDPGKHIASPHPLADVRPLSTLPQAGDDPIYAAIRLQMPIEVTDDKVAEAALAARQAGIHRESELPPVDLDARDMMVFGSTLWRPGFAVDATTPAPPREASLAQAATLDEQAVEREQERQMELAMTARQAPSHRMRGPVLDF
;
A
#
# COMPACT_ATOMS: atom_id res chain seq x y z
N MET A 1 -15.85 -29.08 15.83
CA MET A 1 -16.12 -27.64 15.81
C MET A 1 -16.63 -27.30 14.43
N THR A 2 -17.79 -26.66 14.29
CA THR A 2 -18.35 -26.25 13.00
C THR A 2 -17.44 -25.21 12.36
N ALA A 3 -17.19 -25.32 11.05
CA ALA A 3 -16.44 -24.29 10.33
C ALA A 3 -17.12 -22.92 10.49
N PRO A 4 -16.38 -21.82 10.56
CA PRO A 4 -16.98 -20.48 10.62
C PRO A 4 -17.79 -20.20 9.36
N VAL A 5 -18.98 -19.62 9.51
CA VAL A 5 -19.93 -19.39 8.40
C VAL A 5 -20.71 -18.10 8.62
N LEU A 6 -21.26 -17.51 7.54
CA LEU A 6 -22.11 -16.33 7.61
C LEU A 6 -23.50 -16.70 8.14
N SER A 7 -23.91 -16.09 9.24
CA SER A 7 -25.22 -16.31 9.86
C SER A 7 -26.30 -15.36 9.31
N ARG A 8 -27.56 -15.66 9.62
CA ARG A 8 -28.67 -14.73 9.31
C ARG A 8 -28.55 -13.40 10.05
N ARG A 9 -27.96 -13.40 11.26
CA ARG A 9 -27.72 -12.17 12.02
C ARG A 9 -26.68 -11.29 11.32
N ASP A 10 -25.60 -11.91 10.84
CA ASP A 10 -24.56 -11.21 10.08
C ASP A 10 -25.15 -10.57 8.80
N MET A 11 -26.05 -11.29 8.14
CA MET A 11 -26.76 -10.79 6.96
C MET A 11 -27.61 -9.54 7.26
N VAL A 12 -28.23 -9.44 8.45
CA VAL A 12 -28.99 -8.25 8.86
C VAL A 12 -28.06 -7.04 8.99
N VAL A 13 -26.90 -7.22 9.62
CA VAL A 13 -25.90 -6.15 9.79
C VAL A 13 -25.37 -5.69 8.44
N LEU A 14 -24.96 -6.62 7.57
CA LEU A 14 -24.47 -6.30 6.23
C LEU A 14 -25.53 -5.58 5.38
N SER A 15 -26.78 -6.04 5.44
CA SER A 15 -27.90 -5.41 4.72
C SER A 15 -28.16 -3.99 5.23
N TYR A 16 -28.03 -3.75 6.53
CA TYR A 16 -28.16 -2.41 7.10
C TYR A 16 -27.09 -1.46 6.55
N TYR A 17 -25.81 -1.86 6.59
CA TYR A 17 -24.72 -1.02 6.07
C TYR A 17 -24.85 -0.79 4.56
N ALA A 18 -25.21 -1.82 3.79
CA ALA A 18 -25.43 -1.68 2.35
C ALA A 18 -26.58 -0.73 2.00
N ALA A 19 -27.69 -0.79 2.76
CA ALA A 19 -28.82 0.11 2.59
C ALA A 19 -28.50 1.57 2.92
N LYS A 20 -27.53 1.79 3.82
CA LYS A 20 -27.01 3.13 4.16
C LYS A 20 -25.91 3.61 3.21
N GLY A 21 -25.46 2.78 2.26
CA GLY A 21 -24.28 3.09 1.44
C GLY A 21 -22.97 3.09 2.23
N ASN A 22 -22.95 2.51 3.44
CA ASN A 22 -21.78 2.55 4.33
C ASN A 22 -20.80 1.42 4.00
N ARG A 23 -20.00 1.65 2.95
CA ARG A 23 -18.98 0.70 2.51
C ARG A 23 -17.92 0.42 3.56
N GLU A 24 -17.53 1.42 4.37
CA GLU A 24 -16.50 1.23 5.39
C GLU A 24 -16.95 0.24 6.45
N LEU A 25 -18.14 0.43 7.04
CA LEU A 25 -18.65 -0.50 8.05
C LEU A 25 -19.04 -1.86 7.47
N TYR A 26 -19.49 -1.93 6.21
CA TYR A 26 -19.75 -3.19 5.52
C TYR A 26 -18.50 -4.08 5.44
N TRP A 27 -17.41 -3.55 4.88
CA TRP A 27 -16.15 -4.30 4.74
C TRP A 27 -15.46 -4.55 6.09
N ASN A 28 -15.56 -3.58 7.01
CA ASN A 28 -15.09 -3.75 8.38
C ASN A 28 -15.79 -4.93 9.08
N TYR A 29 -17.12 -5.02 8.94
CA TYR A 29 -17.90 -6.10 9.55
C TYR A 29 -17.52 -7.47 8.96
N LEU A 30 -17.37 -7.59 7.63
CA LEU A 30 -16.91 -8.83 7.01
C LEU A 30 -15.50 -9.23 7.50
N ALA A 31 -14.60 -8.26 7.64
CA ALA A 31 -13.23 -8.49 8.07
C ALA A 31 -13.10 -9.02 9.52
N GLN A 32 -14.08 -8.78 10.39
CA GLN A 32 -14.05 -9.26 11.80
C GLN A 32 -14.64 -10.64 11.99
N LEU A 33 -15.41 -11.14 11.03
CA LEU A 33 -16.02 -12.45 11.15
C LEU A 33 -14.92 -13.52 11.18
N SER A 34 -15.03 -14.45 12.14
CA SER A 34 -14.11 -15.59 12.20
C SER A 34 -14.20 -16.39 10.90
N GLY A 35 -13.04 -16.83 10.38
CA GLY A 35 -12.95 -17.61 9.14
C GLY A 35 -13.13 -16.80 7.85
N ASN A 36 -13.13 -15.46 7.90
CA ASN A 36 -13.02 -14.66 6.69
C ASN A 36 -11.69 -14.92 5.98
N ASP A 37 -11.72 -14.90 4.65
CA ASP A 37 -10.58 -15.14 3.76
C ASP A 37 -9.62 -13.95 3.61
N GLY A 38 -9.95 -12.78 4.19
CA GLY A 38 -9.18 -11.56 4.07
C GLY A 38 -9.63 -10.60 2.97
N TYR A 39 -10.63 -10.97 2.14
CA TYR A 39 -11.16 -10.08 1.10
C TYR A 39 -11.71 -8.77 1.67
N GLY A 40 -12.48 -8.84 2.76
CA GLY A 40 -13.02 -7.65 3.44
C GLY A 40 -11.92 -6.70 3.94
N ARG A 41 -10.76 -7.23 4.37
CA ARG A 41 -9.61 -6.41 4.80
C ARG A 41 -8.98 -5.66 3.63
N LEU A 42 -8.81 -6.32 2.48
CA LEU A 42 -8.29 -5.65 1.28
C LEU A 42 -9.23 -4.56 0.78
N ALA A 43 -10.53 -4.86 0.74
CA ALA A 43 -11.55 -3.87 0.36
C ALA A 43 -11.56 -2.66 1.29
N LEU A 44 -11.32 -2.85 2.60
CA LEU A 44 -11.23 -1.77 3.58
C LEU A 44 -10.06 -0.81 3.31
N GLY A 45 -8.89 -1.35 2.92
CA GLY A 45 -7.74 -0.54 2.51
C GLY A 45 -8.04 0.33 1.27
N VAL A 46 -8.74 -0.23 0.27
CA VAL A 46 -9.23 0.52 -0.89
C VAL A 46 -10.23 1.61 -0.48
N VAL A 47 -11.10 1.31 0.50
CA VAL A 47 -12.09 2.25 0.99
C VAL A 47 -11.47 3.45 1.69
N ARG A 48 -10.55 3.20 2.61
CA ARG A 48 -9.91 4.24 3.41
C ARG A 48 -8.74 4.91 2.68
N ASN A 49 -8.23 4.29 1.63
CA ASN A 49 -7.00 4.69 0.95
C ASN A 49 -5.81 4.83 1.92
N ASP A 50 -5.82 4.05 3.00
CA ASP A 50 -4.92 4.23 4.14
C ASP A 50 -3.72 3.28 4.11
N ASN A 51 -3.63 2.40 3.10
CA ASN A 51 -2.50 1.51 2.88
C ASN A 51 -2.09 1.42 1.40
N MET A 52 -0.84 0.99 1.16
CA MET A 52 -0.26 0.90 -0.18
C MET A 52 -1.07 0.05 -1.15
N PRO A 53 -1.54 -1.16 -0.78
CA PRO A 53 -2.32 -1.98 -1.71
C PRO A 53 -3.63 -1.29 -2.12
N GLY A 54 -4.31 -0.62 -1.17
CA GLY A 54 -5.53 0.12 -1.41
C GLY A 54 -5.32 1.33 -2.32
N ALA A 55 -4.31 2.15 -2.01
CA ALA A 55 -3.95 3.32 -2.82
C ALA A 55 -3.47 2.93 -4.22
N THR A 56 -2.69 1.86 -4.34
CA THR A 56 -2.27 1.31 -5.63
C THR A 56 -3.48 0.84 -6.44
N ALA A 57 -4.44 0.14 -5.83
CA ALA A 57 -5.65 -0.30 -6.53
C ALA A 57 -6.51 0.87 -7.01
N ASN A 58 -6.70 1.90 -6.18
CA ASN A 58 -7.42 3.12 -6.56
C ASN A 58 -6.73 3.85 -7.73
N LEU A 59 -5.41 4.05 -7.65
CA LEU A 59 -4.66 4.72 -8.71
C LEU A 59 -4.58 3.87 -9.98
N TYR A 60 -4.48 2.55 -9.86
CA TYR A 60 -4.54 1.64 -11.00
C TYR A 60 -5.86 1.77 -11.74
N ALA A 61 -6.99 1.71 -11.03
CA ALA A 61 -8.32 1.85 -11.62
C ALA A 61 -8.51 3.21 -12.31
N GLN A 62 -8.06 4.30 -11.68
CA GLN A 62 -8.13 5.64 -12.26
C GLN A 62 -7.22 5.79 -13.49
N ASN A 63 -6.00 5.28 -13.44
CA ASN A 63 -5.07 5.29 -14.57
C ASN A 63 -5.62 4.47 -15.74
N TYR A 64 -6.19 3.29 -15.46
CA TYR A 64 -6.80 2.44 -16.48
C TYR A 64 -7.99 3.14 -17.14
N ALA A 65 -8.93 3.66 -16.34
CA ALA A 65 -10.10 4.41 -16.82
C ALA A 65 -9.70 5.58 -17.73
N TRP A 66 -8.65 6.31 -17.37
CA TRP A 66 -8.14 7.41 -18.18
C TRP A 66 -7.48 6.93 -19.48
N ARG A 67 -6.56 5.97 -19.42
CA ARG A 67 -5.80 5.52 -20.62
C ARG A 67 -6.69 4.84 -21.66
N HIS A 68 -7.64 4.02 -21.21
CA HIS A 68 -8.46 3.18 -22.08
C HIS A 68 -9.80 3.82 -22.43
N HIS A 69 -10.37 4.63 -21.54
CA HIS A 69 -11.72 5.19 -21.72
C HIS A 69 -11.76 6.73 -21.71
N ARG A 70 -10.64 7.41 -21.39
CA ARG A 70 -10.59 8.87 -21.20
C ARG A 70 -11.54 9.36 -20.12
N ILE A 71 -11.78 8.53 -19.10
CA ILE A 71 -12.64 8.82 -17.97
C ILE A 71 -11.77 9.18 -16.76
N ALA A 72 -12.00 10.37 -16.19
CA ALA A 72 -11.47 10.79 -14.91
C ALA A 72 -12.65 10.91 -13.93
N LEU A 73 -12.63 10.14 -12.84
CA LEU A 73 -13.71 10.13 -11.86
C LEU A 73 -13.25 10.88 -10.60
N SER A 74 -14.15 11.68 -10.05
CA SER A 74 -14.01 12.31 -8.73
C SER A 74 -14.09 11.28 -7.61
N GLU A 75 -13.65 11.65 -6.39
CA GLU A 75 -13.76 10.78 -5.21
C GLU A 75 -15.21 10.36 -4.94
N ARG A 76 -16.18 11.25 -5.22
CA ARG A 76 -17.62 10.94 -5.08
C ARG A 76 -18.13 9.97 -6.13
N GLU A 77 -17.61 10.03 -7.35
CA GLU A 77 -17.98 9.05 -8.38
C GLU A 77 -17.37 7.67 -8.09
N TRP A 78 -16.13 7.63 -7.61
CA TRP A 78 -15.53 6.39 -7.08
C TRP A 78 -16.28 5.85 -5.86
N ASP A 79 -16.78 6.71 -4.98
CA ASP A 79 -17.61 6.29 -3.85
C ASP A 79 -18.92 5.64 -4.32
N ARG A 80 -19.62 6.25 -5.29
CA ARG A 80 -20.84 5.67 -5.88
C ARG A 80 -20.57 4.32 -6.53
N PHE A 81 -19.45 4.20 -7.25
CA PHE A 81 -19.00 2.92 -7.79
C PHE A 81 -18.80 1.88 -6.67
N GLY A 82 -18.14 2.27 -5.57
CA GLY A 82 -17.93 1.40 -4.41
C GLY A 82 -19.23 0.96 -3.72
N VAL A 83 -20.24 1.84 -3.68
CA VAL A 83 -21.58 1.51 -3.17
C VAL A 83 -22.29 0.49 -4.07
N ASP A 84 -22.26 0.69 -5.39
CA ASP A 84 -22.84 -0.27 -6.37
C ASP A 84 -22.19 -1.65 -6.24
N LEU A 85 -20.85 -1.69 -6.14
CA LEU A 85 -20.09 -2.93 -5.96
C LEU A 85 -20.48 -3.65 -4.67
N MET A 86 -20.51 -2.94 -3.54
CA MET A 86 -20.92 -3.49 -2.24
C MET A 86 -22.35 -4.07 -2.28
N GLN A 87 -23.28 -3.36 -2.91
CA GLN A 87 -24.67 -3.82 -3.01
C GLN A 87 -24.79 -5.11 -3.83
N ARG A 88 -24.01 -5.24 -4.91
CA ARG A 88 -23.96 -6.46 -5.73
C ARG A 88 -23.28 -7.62 -4.99
N ASP A 89 -22.20 -7.34 -4.25
CA ASP A 89 -21.54 -8.32 -3.37
C ASP A 89 -22.55 -8.88 -2.35
N LEU A 90 -23.32 -8.01 -1.68
CA LEU A 90 -24.36 -8.43 -0.73
C LEU A 90 -25.39 -9.38 -1.37
N VAL A 91 -25.84 -9.09 -2.59
CA VAL A 91 -26.81 -9.94 -3.30
C VAL A 91 -26.28 -11.35 -3.49
N LEU A 92 -25.00 -11.54 -3.85
CA LEU A 92 -24.43 -12.87 -4.00
C LEU A 92 -24.32 -13.60 -2.66
N ARG A 93 -23.94 -12.90 -1.59
CA ARG A 93 -23.94 -13.49 -0.23
C ARG A 93 -25.33 -13.95 0.19
N GLN A 94 -26.38 -13.17 -0.13
CA GLN A 94 -27.77 -13.55 0.11
C GLN A 94 -28.17 -14.79 -0.68
N ILE A 95 -27.75 -14.90 -1.95
CA ILE A 95 -28.01 -16.06 -2.80
C ILE A 95 -27.37 -17.33 -2.20
N HIS A 96 -26.09 -17.30 -1.81
CA HIS A 96 -25.44 -18.45 -1.18
C HIS A 96 -26.10 -18.82 0.15
N LEU A 97 -26.48 -17.84 0.96
CA LEU A 97 -27.18 -18.11 2.22
C LEU A 97 -28.55 -18.78 1.97
N ALA A 98 -29.28 -18.36 0.93
CA ALA A 98 -30.55 -18.98 0.53
C ALA A 98 -30.37 -20.41 0.00
N LYS A 99 -29.24 -20.69 -0.67
CA LYS A 99 -28.84 -22.04 -1.10
C LYS A 99 -28.33 -22.96 0.01
N GLN A 100 -28.31 -22.47 1.26
CA GLN A 100 -27.73 -23.19 2.41
C GLN A 100 -26.21 -23.41 2.27
N GLU A 101 -25.51 -22.46 1.65
CA GLU A 101 -24.06 -22.45 1.47
C GLU A 101 -23.42 -21.32 2.30
N PRO A 102 -23.59 -21.27 3.64
CA PRO A 102 -23.22 -20.11 4.44
C PRO A 102 -21.69 -19.92 4.56
N ALA A 103 -20.88 -20.93 4.24
CA ALA A 103 -19.44 -20.79 4.09
C ALA A 103 -19.06 -19.99 2.84
N LEU A 104 -19.73 -20.25 1.70
CA LEU A 104 -19.55 -19.47 0.47
C LEU A 104 -20.15 -18.07 0.59
N ALA A 105 -21.21 -17.91 1.39
CA ALA A 105 -21.72 -16.57 1.71
C ALA A 105 -20.73 -15.73 2.53
N LEU A 106 -19.91 -16.37 3.38
CA LEU A 106 -18.84 -15.69 4.12
C LEU A 106 -17.64 -15.35 3.21
N ASN A 107 -17.19 -16.33 2.42
CA ASN A 107 -16.08 -16.20 1.49
C ASN A 107 -16.59 -16.50 0.08
N LEU A 108 -16.97 -15.44 -0.63
CA LEU A 108 -17.55 -15.58 -1.96
C LEU A 108 -16.54 -16.26 -2.90
N PRO A 109 -16.98 -17.20 -3.74
CA PRO A 109 -16.14 -17.75 -4.79
C PRO A 109 -15.55 -16.63 -5.66
N VAL A 110 -14.31 -16.81 -6.12
CA VAL A 110 -13.62 -15.83 -6.97
C VAL A 110 -14.42 -15.46 -8.20
N LYS A 111 -15.15 -16.42 -8.78
CA LYS A 111 -15.99 -16.19 -9.94
C LYS A 111 -17.08 -15.17 -9.63
N ASP A 112 -17.73 -15.31 -8.48
CA ASP A 112 -18.78 -14.40 -8.01
C ASP A 112 -18.22 -13.01 -7.74
N VAL A 113 -17.04 -12.93 -7.11
CA VAL A 113 -16.31 -11.67 -6.89
C VAL A 113 -15.97 -11.00 -8.22
N GLN A 114 -15.40 -11.74 -9.18
CA GLN A 114 -15.02 -11.24 -10.49
C GLN A 114 -16.22 -10.72 -11.30
N ASP A 115 -17.34 -11.47 -11.29
CA ASP A 115 -18.57 -11.09 -11.99
C ASP A 115 -19.16 -9.80 -11.41
N VAL A 116 -19.13 -9.61 -10.08
CA VAL A 116 -19.57 -8.38 -9.43
C VAL A 116 -18.71 -7.18 -9.81
N HIS A 117 -17.38 -7.33 -9.82
CA HIS A 117 -16.49 -6.24 -10.24
C HIS A 117 -16.72 -5.89 -11.71
N ALA A 118 -16.80 -6.89 -12.59
CA ALA A 118 -17.06 -6.66 -14.01
C ALA A 118 -18.37 -5.90 -14.24
N ALA A 119 -19.45 -6.30 -13.57
CA ALA A 119 -20.74 -5.64 -13.67
C ALA A 119 -20.72 -4.20 -13.12
N SER A 120 -19.97 -3.95 -12.05
CA SER A 120 -19.84 -2.61 -11.43
C SER A 120 -19.03 -1.67 -12.33
N PHE A 121 -17.92 -2.15 -12.91
CA PHE A 121 -17.09 -1.36 -13.84
C PHE A 121 -17.85 -1.06 -15.13
N GLN A 122 -18.62 -2.03 -15.64
CA GLN A 122 -19.49 -1.81 -16.80
C GLN A 122 -20.51 -0.68 -16.57
N ASN A 123 -21.04 -0.54 -15.35
CA ASN A 123 -22.01 0.51 -15.00
C ASN A 123 -21.42 1.93 -15.16
N ILE A 124 -20.11 2.08 -14.93
CA ILE A 124 -19.37 3.34 -15.14
C ILE A 124 -18.67 3.40 -16.51
N LYS A 125 -18.97 2.45 -17.42
CA LYS A 125 -18.41 2.35 -18.78
C LYS A 125 -16.89 2.18 -18.82
N VAL A 126 -16.34 1.49 -17.81
CA VAL A 126 -14.93 1.11 -17.73
C VAL A 126 -14.85 -0.42 -17.83
N ASP A 127 -13.82 -0.94 -18.49
CA ASP A 127 -13.64 -2.39 -18.60
C ASP A 127 -13.25 -3.02 -17.25
N ALA A 128 -13.61 -4.29 -17.06
CA ALA A 128 -13.31 -5.04 -15.84
C ALA A 128 -11.80 -5.14 -15.52
N ASP A 129 -10.95 -4.93 -16.53
CA ASP A 129 -9.50 -4.87 -16.40
C ASP A 129 -9.00 -3.67 -15.58
N ALA A 130 -9.84 -2.68 -15.28
CA ALA A 130 -9.55 -1.65 -14.28
C ALA A 130 -9.52 -2.22 -12.84
N TRP A 131 -10.07 -3.41 -12.61
CA TRP A 131 -9.88 -4.15 -11.38
C TRP A 131 -8.54 -4.89 -11.40
N THR A 132 -7.64 -4.54 -10.46
CA THR A 132 -6.25 -5.04 -10.41
C THR A 132 -6.10 -6.57 -10.58
N PRO A 133 -6.95 -7.43 -9.97
CA PRO A 133 -6.88 -8.89 -10.16
C PRO A 133 -7.41 -9.43 -11.50
N ASN A 134 -8.20 -8.69 -12.26
CA ASN A 134 -9.00 -9.25 -13.36
C ASN A 134 -8.16 -9.91 -14.46
N LYS A 135 -7.05 -9.28 -14.84
CA LYS A 135 -6.13 -9.82 -15.86
C LYS A 135 -5.49 -11.14 -15.40
N LEU A 136 -5.11 -11.23 -14.12
CA LEU A 136 -4.55 -12.45 -13.53
C LEU A 136 -5.58 -13.58 -13.46
N LEU A 137 -6.80 -13.26 -13.03
CA LEU A 137 -7.89 -14.24 -12.96
C LEU A 137 -8.31 -14.72 -14.36
N THR A 138 -8.30 -13.83 -15.35
CA THR A 138 -8.54 -14.22 -16.74
C THR A 138 -7.44 -15.13 -17.29
N ALA A 139 -6.18 -14.88 -16.96
CA ALA A 139 -5.08 -15.79 -17.31
C ALA A 139 -5.23 -17.14 -16.59
N ALA A 140 -5.53 -17.14 -15.29
CA ALA A 140 -5.76 -18.35 -14.50
C ALA A 140 -6.92 -19.20 -15.05
N ARG A 141 -8.00 -18.55 -15.50
CA ARG A 141 -9.13 -19.20 -16.17
C ARG A 141 -8.69 -19.92 -17.45
N ARG A 142 -7.97 -19.22 -18.35
CA ARG A 142 -7.44 -19.80 -19.60
C ARG A 142 -6.49 -20.97 -19.33
N ALA A 143 -5.61 -20.84 -18.33
CA ALA A 143 -4.73 -21.91 -17.91
C ALA A 143 -5.53 -23.14 -17.40
N GLY A 144 -6.58 -22.90 -16.62
CA GLY A 144 -7.50 -23.93 -16.15
C GLY A 144 -8.27 -24.61 -17.30
N GLU A 145 -8.73 -23.87 -18.30
CA GLU A 145 -9.40 -24.40 -19.49
C GLU A 145 -8.45 -25.32 -20.29
N ALA A 146 -7.20 -24.90 -20.48
CA ALA A 146 -6.18 -25.70 -21.13
C ALA A 146 -5.83 -26.97 -20.33
N GLU A 147 -5.78 -26.87 -18.99
CA GLU A 147 -5.59 -28.01 -18.10
C GLU A 147 -6.74 -29.01 -18.18
N ALA A 148 -7.98 -28.52 -18.13
CA ALA A 148 -9.18 -29.34 -18.27
C ALA A 148 -9.19 -30.11 -19.60
N ALA A 149 -8.86 -29.43 -20.71
CA ALA A 149 -8.78 -30.06 -22.03
C ALA A 149 -7.73 -31.19 -22.07
N ARG A 150 -6.54 -30.97 -21.49
CA ARG A 150 -5.49 -32.00 -21.39
C ARG A 150 -5.94 -33.21 -20.55
N GLN A 151 -6.59 -32.97 -19.41
CA GLN A 151 -7.05 -34.06 -18.54
C GLN A 151 -8.16 -34.88 -19.19
N ILE A 152 -9.13 -34.22 -19.85
CA ILE A 152 -10.20 -34.90 -20.60
C ILE A 152 -9.62 -35.74 -21.74
N ALA A 153 -8.67 -35.18 -22.51
CA ALA A 153 -7.98 -35.93 -23.57
C ALA A 153 -7.27 -37.17 -23.01
N ALA A 154 -6.57 -37.05 -21.87
CA ALA A 154 -5.88 -38.16 -21.24
C ALA A 154 -6.84 -39.25 -20.71
N HIS A 155 -8.01 -38.89 -20.19
CA HIS A 155 -9.05 -39.87 -19.84
C HIS A 155 -9.58 -40.62 -21.07
N ARG A 156 -9.82 -39.91 -22.18
CA ARG A 156 -10.24 -40.52 -23.45
C ARG A 156 -9.19 -41.49 -23.98
N GLU A 157 -7.91 -41.13 -23.92
CA GLU A 157 -6.80 -42.01 -24.31
C GLU A 157 -6.71 -43.27 -23.45
N ARG A 158 -7.04 -43.17 -22.15
CA ARG A 158 -7.09 -44.31 -21.22
C ARG A 158 -8.39 -45.12 -21.28
N GLY A 159 -9.37 -44.70 -22.09
CA GLY A 159 -10.70 -45.34 -22.15
C GLY A 159 -11.51 -45.18 -20.85
N GLU A 160 -11.15 -44.21 -20.01
CA GLU A 160 -11.84 -43.92 -18.75
C GLU A 160 -13.01 -42.96 -19.02
N PRO A 161 -14.23 -43.26 -18.56
CA PRO A 161 -15.35 -42.34 -18.70
C PRO A 161 -15.14 -41.13 -17.78
N VAL A 162 -15.37 -39.92 -18.30
CA VAL A 162 -15.48 -38.69 -17.51
C VAL A 162 -16.98 -38.38 -17.36
N PRO A 163 -17.58 -38.57 -16.17
CA PRO A 163 -18.97 -38.21 -15.95
C PRO A 163 -19.13 -36.69 -16.04
N ASP A 164 -19.99 -36.23 -16.93
CA ASP A 164 -20.23 -34.81 -17.22
C ASP A 164 -18.94 -34.01 -17.46
N GLU A 165 -18.42 -34.08 -18.69
CA GLU A 165 -17.20 -33.36 -19.09
C GLU A 165 -17.27 -31.85 -18.81
N ALA A 166 -18.46 -31.24 -18.89
CA ALA A 166 -18.63 -29.81 -18.66
C ALA A 166 -18.46 -29.47 -17.17
N ALA A 167 -19.11 -30.24 -16.29
CA ALA A 167 -18.95 -30.07 -14.84
C ALA A 167 -17.51 -30.40 -14.39
N TYR A 168 -16.89 -31.41 -15.00
CA TYR A 168 -15.49 -31.75 -14.73
C TYR A 168 -14.53 -30.62 -15.11
N ALA A 169 -14.71 -30.05 -16.31
CA ALA A 169 -13.89 -28.92 -16.77
C ALA A 169 -14.10 -27.67 -15.90
N ALA A 170 -15.36 -27.33 -15.59
CA ALA A 170 -15.68 -26.19 -14.74
C ALA A 170 -14.99 -26.28 -13.37
N ARG A 171 -15.02 -27.46 -12.74
CA ARG A 171 -14.35 -27.70 -11.46
C ARG A 171 -12.84 -27.44 -11.52
N ILE A 172 -12.16 -27.83 -12.61
CA ILE A 172 -10.71 -27.60 -12.78
C ILE A 172 -10.43 -26.10 -12.92
N VAL A 173 -11.24 -25.41 -13.74
CA VAL A 173 -11.14 -23.96 -13.95
C VAL A 173 -11.33 -23.22 -12.63
N ASP A 174 -12.41 -23.52 -11.91
CA ASP A 174 -12.73 -22.90 -10.62
C ASP A 174 -11.60 -23.13 -9.60
N GLN A 175 -11.11 -24.36 -9.46
CA GLN A 175 -9.99 -24.68 -8.56
C GLN A 175 -8.73 -23.90 -8.90
N ARG A 176 -8.44 -23.70 -10.19
CA ARG A 176 -7.27 -22.93 -10.64
C ARG A 176 -7.42 -21.45 -10.31
N MET A 177 -8.58 -20.87 -10.57
CA MET A 177 -8.88 -19.48 -10.26
C MET A 177 -8.86 -19.23 -8.74
N GLU A 178 -9.48 -20.11 -7.96
CA GLU A 178 -9.51 -20.03 -6.49
C GLU A 178 -8.11 -20.09 -5.87
N LYS A 179 -7.22 -20.92 -6.44
CA LYS A 179 -5.82 -20.99 -5.98
C LYS A 179 -5.12 -19.65 -6.17
N VAL A 180 -5.31 -18.99 -7.31
CA VAL A 180 -4.73 -17.66 -7.58
C VAL A 180 -5.38 -16.61 -6.69
N TRP A 181 -6.70 -16.63 -6.56
CA TRP A 181 -7.45 -15.72 -5.68
C TRP A 181 -7.02 -15.81 -4.23
N SER A 182 -6.98 -17.01 -3.67
CA SER A 182 -6.55 -17.24 -2.28
C SER A 182 -5.13 -16.74 -2.04
N SER A 183 -4.22 -16.92 -3.01
CA SER A 183 -2.86 -16.37 -2.90
C SER A 183 -2.84 -14.82 -2.92
N MET A 184 -3.83 -14.20 -3.57
CA MET A 184 -4.02 -12.75 -3.57
C MET A 184 -4.85 -12.26 -2.37
N LEU A 185 -5.31 -13.14 -1.48
CA LEU A 185 -6.01 -12.75 -0.26
C LEU A 185 -5.13 -12.85 0.99
N ASP A 186 -4.04 -13.62 0.92
CA ASP A 186 -3.07 -13.78 1.99
C ASP A 186 -2.34 -12.46 2.30
N ASN A 187 -2.54 -11.92 3.51
CA ASN A 187 -2.20 -10.54 3.91
C ASN A 187 -0.94 -10.44 4.79
N ASP A 188 -0.15 -11.52 4.92
CA ASP A 188 1.13 -11.50 5.66
C ASP A 188 2.19 -10.64 4.93
N ALA A 189 3.49 -10.67 5.31
CA ALA A 189 4.57 -9.90 4.66
C ALA A 189 4.61 -10.03 3.12
N LEU A 190 3.98 -11.07 2.57
CA LEU A 190 3.64 -11.28 1.15
C LEU A 190 2.68 -10.21 0.54
N GLY A 191 2.06 -9.35 1.33
CA GLY A 191 1.25 -8.21 0.88
C GLY A 191 2.07 -7.08 0.25
N LEU A 192 3.35 -6.92 0.61
CA LEU A 192 4.31 -6.04 -0.11
C LEU A 192 4.89 -6.69 -1.34
N TYR A 193 5.01 -8.02 -1.32
CA TYR A 193 5.21 -8.81 -2.52
C TYR A 193 3.99 -8.70 -3.47
N ARG A 194 3.10 -7.71 -3.38
CA ARG A 194 2.16 -7.32 -4.44
C ARG A 194 2.56 -6.04 -5.16
N GLY A 195 3.83 -5.64 -5.03
CA GLY A 195 4.47 -4.76 -6.00
C GLY A 195 4.42 -5.36 -7.41
N ALA A 196 4.70 -4.53 -8.43
CA ALA A 196 4.57 -4.88 -9.84
C ALA A 196 5.26 -6.20 -10.23
N ASP A 197 6.39 -6.53 -9.61
CA ASP A 197 7.23 -7.66 -9.97
C ASP A 197 6.63 -9.03 -9.62
N THR A 198 5.84 -9.14 -8.54
CA THR A 198 5.20 -10.41 -8.17
C THR A 198 3.91 -10.63 -8.92
N LEU A 199 3.13 -9.57 -9.19
CA LEU A 199 1.96 -9.67 -10.05
C LEU A 199 2.40 -10.00 -11.49
N ALA A 200 3.54 -9.48 -11.93
CA ALA A 200 4.19 -9.91 -13.17
C ALA A 200 4.65 -11.37 -13.12
N SER A 201 5.19 -11.83 -11.99
CA SER A 201 5.62 -13.22 -11.80
C SER A 201 4.44 -14.20 -11.74
N LEU A 202 3.34 -13.84 -11.10
CA LEU A 202 2.08 -14.59 -11.11
C LEU A 202 1.47 -14.60 -12.51
N ALA A 203 1.47 -13.47 -13.22
CA ALA A 203 1.07 -13.41 -14.62
C ALA A 203 1.93 -14.34 -15.51
N ALA A 204 3.25 -14.40 -15.25
CA ALA A 204 4.15 -15.33 -15.93
C ALA A 204 3.81 -16.79 -15.63
N ALA A 205 3.43 -17.10 -14.39
CA ALA A 205 3.06 -18.44 -13.96
C ALA A 205 1.67 -18.91 -14.42
N GLN A 206 0.84 -18.01 -14.95
CA GLN A 206 -0.49 -18.32 -15.51
C GLN A 206 -0.53 -18.30 -17.05
N ASP A 207 0.62 -18.43 -17.72
CA ASP A 207 0.73 -18.42 -19.18
C ASP A 207 0.11 -17.16 -19.85
N MET A 208 0.11 -16.02 -19.14
CA MET A 208 -0.29 -14.75 -19.72
C MET A 208 0.67 -14.40 -20.89
N PRO A 209 0.15 -13.93 -22.05
CA PRO A 209 1.00 -13.51 -23.15
C PRO A 209 2.07 -12.51 -22.69
N VAL A 210 3.30 -12.65 -23.19
CA VAL A 210 4.45 -11.85 -22.73
C VAL A 210 4.19 -10.35 -22.80
N VAL A 211 3.51 -9.90 -23.87
CA VAL A 211 3.14 -8.49 -24.05
C VAL A 211 2.16 -8.03 -22.97
N ASP A 212 1.10 -8.81 -22.72
CA ASP A 212 0.08 -8.48 -21.72
C ASP A 212 0.68 -8.42 -20.30
N ARG A 213 1.60 -9.35 -20.00
CA ARG A 213 2.35 -9.36 -18.73
C ARG A 213 3.20 -8.11 -18.56
N LEU A 214 3.94 -7.70 -19.60
CA LEU A 214 4.78 -6.50 -19.55
C LEU A 214 3.95 -5.23 -19.36
N VAL A 215 2.82 -5.12 -20.07
CA VAL A 215 1.90 -3.98 -19.91
C VAL A 215 1.31 -3.95 -18.50
N TYR A 216 0.82 -5.09 -18.01
CA TYR A 216 0.26 -5.20 -16.67
C TYR A 216 1.28 -4.85 -15.58
N ALA A 217 2.51 -5.36 -15.68
CA ALA A 217 3.61 -5.03 -14.77
C ALA A 217 3.90 -3.52 -14.77
N ARG A 218 3.98 -2.90 -15.96
CA ARG A 218 4.21 -1.46 -16.09
C ARG A 218 3.08 -0.63 -15.46
N ASP A 219 1.83 -0.96 -15.75
CA ASP A 219 0.66 -0.25 -15.21
C ASP A 219 0.60 -0.36 -13.68
N MET A 220 0.91 -1.53 -13.14
CA MET A 220 1.02 -1.75 -11.69
C MET A 220 2.19 -0.96 -11.08
N ALA A 221 3.36 -0.94 -11.71
CA ALA A 221 4.52 -0.21 -11.21
C ALA A 221 4.25 1.30 -11.17
N GLU A 222 3.61 1.83 -12.20
CA GLU A 222 3.22 3.25 -12.28
C GLU A 222 2.16 3.59 -11.22
N ALA A 223 1.17 2.72 -11.02
CA ALA A 223 0.17 2.89 -9.97
C ALA A 223 0.79 2.82 -8.57
N TYR A 224 1.71 1.89 -8.33
CA TYR A 224 2.41 1.76 -7.06
C TYR A 224 3.25 3.01 -6.77
N ALA A 225 4.08 3.44 -7.74
CA ALA A 225 4.93 4.62 -7.59
C ALA A 225 4.14 5.91 -7.39
N GLY A 226 3.02 6.06 -8.12
CA GLY A 226 2.13 7.20 -7.92
C GLY A 226 1.38 7.16 -6.59
N ALA A 227 1.10 5.96 -6.07
CA ALA A 227 0.41 5.78 -4.81
C ALA A 227 1.32 6.00 -3.59
N MET A 228 2.65 5.90 -3.73
CA MET A 228 3.61 6.33 -2.68
C MET A 228 3.45 7.81 -2.30
N HIS A 229 2.93 8.62 -3.22
CA HIS A 229 2.65 10.03 -3.00
C HIS A 229 1.18 10.27 -2.66
N ASP A 230 0.35 9.24 -2.49
CA ASP A 230 -1.07 9.41 -2.21
C ASP A 230 -1.33 9.58 -0.71
N ARG A 231 -2.51 10.08 -0.35
CA ARG A 231 -2.88 10.34 1.05
C ARG A 231 -4.14 9.57 1.45
N PRO A 232 -4.29 9.21 2.73
CA PRO A 232 -5.53 8.62 3.23
C PRO A 232 -6.76 9.50 2.98
N HIS A 233 -7.91 8.86 2.75
CA HIS A 233 -9.20 9.54 2.58
C HIS A 233 -9.91 9.84 3.91
N LEU A 234 -9.17 9.78 5.02
CA LEU A 234 -9.71 9.87 6.38
C LEU A 234 -9.84 11.32 6.87
N ASP A 235 -8.95 12.21 6.44
CA ASP A 235 -8.96 13.62 6.84
C ASP A 235 -9.82 14.44 5.86
N PRO A 236 -10.94 15.06 6.31
CA PRO A 236 -11.77 15.90 5.46
C PRO A 236 -11.08 17.19 5.00
N HIS A 237 -10.16 17.73 5.79
CA HIS A 237 -9.55 19.04 5.58
C HIS A 237 -8.30 19.01 4.70
N LEU A 238 -7.82 17.82 4.34
CA LEU A 238 -6.61 17.60 3.55
C LEU A 238 -6.89 16.72 2.33
N ILE A 239 -6.87 17.32 1.13
CA ILE A 239 -7.22 16.64 -0.13
C ILE A 239 -6.04 16.71 -1.11
N GLY A 240 -5.77 15.63 -1.84
CA GLY A 240 -4.72 15.57 -2.85
C GLY A 240 -3.55 14.69 -2.43
N LYS A 241 -2.39 14.92 -3.06
CA LYS A 241 -1.20 14.08 -2.98
C LYS A 241 -0.08 14.76 -2.18
N GLY A 242 0.96 14.02 -1.82
CA GLY A 242 2.12 14.52 -1.08
C GLY A 242 2.76 15.72 -1.77
N ASP A 243 3.00 15.63 -3.07
CA ASP A 243 3.62 16.67 -3.91
C ASP A 243 2.71 17.88 -4.16
N ARG A 244 1.39 17.66 -4.21
CA ARG A 244 0.38 18.71 -4.41
C ARG A 244 -0.91 18.38 -3.67
N HIS A 245 -1.22 19.15 -2.64
CA HIS A 245 -2.41 18.99 -1.81
C HIS A 245 -3.09 20.33 -1.53
N TYR A 246 -4.28 20.23 -0.99
CA TYR A 246 -5.15 21.33 -0.66
C TYR A 246 -5.58 21.20 0.80
N THR A 247 -5.36 22.26 1.56
CA THR A 247 -5.81 22.38 2.94
C THR A 247 -6.95 23.37 3.04
N ARG A 248 -7.88 23.10 3.94
CA ARG A 248 -8.99 24.00 4.25
C ARG A 248 -8.67 24.78 5.52
N ASP A 249 -8.65 26.11 5.43
CA ASP A 249 -8.43 26.97 6.61
C ASP A 249 -9.69 27.09 7.48
N GLU A 250 -9.54 27.69 8.67
CA GLU A 250 -10.64 27.93 9.62
C GLU A 250 -11.74 28.84 9.04
N ASP A 251 -11.36 29.79 8.18
CA ASP A 251 -12.29 30.73 7.51
C ASP A 251 -13.09 30.07 6.38
N GLY A 252 -12.68 28.88 5.94
CA GLY A 252 -13.33 28.12 4.91
C GLY A 252 -12.82 28.28 3.49
N ARG A 253 -11.58 28.74 3.36
CA ARG A 253 -10.87 28.87 2.08
C ARG A 253 -9.97 27.67 1.85
N TRP A 254 -9.83 27.34 0.57
CA TRP A 254 -8.88 26.33 0.12
C TRP A 254 -7.54 26.96 -0.20
N LEU A 255 -6.48 26.32 0.28
CA LEU A 255 -5.10 26.70 0.07
C LEU A 255 -4.39 25.54 -0.62
N GLU A 256 -3.80 25.79 -1.77
CA GLU A 256 -2.93 24.85 -2.46
C GLU A 256 -1.53 24.89 -1.83
N GLN A 257 -1.01 23.71 -1.51
CA GLN A 257 0.34 23.48 -1.03
C GLN A 257 1.06 22.58 -2.05
N ARG A 258 2.22 23.05 -2.51
CA ARG A 258 3.10 22.30 -3.41
C ARG A 258 4.43 22.09 -2.73
N MET A 259 4.86 20.83 -2.61
CA MET A 259 6.20 20.55 -2.14
C MET A 259 7.20 20.97 -3.23
N PRO A 260 8.21 21.80 -2.94
CA PRO A 260 9.25 22.10 -3.92
C PRO A 260 10.02 20.82 -4.26
N PRO A 261 10.52 20.68 -5.51
CA PRO A 261 11.41 19.57 -5.84
C PRO A 261 12.66 19.62 -4.94
N PRO A 262 13.26 18.47 -4.59
CA PRO A 262 14.34 18.36 -3.59
C PRO A 262 15.64 19.13 -3.90
N LEU A 263 15.71 19.82 -5.05
CA LEU A 263 16.86 20.62 -5.49
C LEU A 263 16.55 22.14 -5.60
N ALA A 264 15.36 22.59 -5.20
CA ALA A 264 15.01 24.01 -5.24
C ALA A 264 15.49 24.72 -3.96
N LEU A 265 16.35 25.74 -4.12
CA LEU A 265 16.89 26.57 -3.04
C LEU A 265 15.87 27.50 -2.34
N ASP A 266 14.62 27.53 -2.82
CA ASP A 266 13.53 28.31 -2.24
C ASP A 266 12.60 27.41 -1.41
N PHE A 267 12.89 27.28 -0.11
CA PHE A 267 12.06 26.58 0.89
C PHE A 267 10.80 27.36 1.30
N ILE A 268 10.34 28.30 0.47
CA ILE A 268 9.09 28.99 0.76
C ILE A 268 7.96 28.05 0.32
N ASP A 269 7.30 27.42 1.29
CA ASP A 269 5.99 26.79 1.10
C ASP A 269 5.09 27.79 0.39
N ARG A 270 4.89 27.59 -0.92
CA ARG A 270 4.05 28.47 -1.70
C ARG A 270 2.61 28.06 -1.46
N VAL A 271 2.07 28.56 -0.36
CA VAL A 271 0.65 28.46 -0.05
C VAL A 271 -0.09 29.44 -0.95
N HIS A 272 -0.85 28.90 -1.89
CA HIS A 272 -1.61 29.71 -2.85
C HIS A 272 -3.11 29.55 -2.60
N PRO A 273 -3.88 30.64 -2.45
CA PRO A 273 -5.33 30.54 -2.44
C PRO A 273 -5.85 29.86 -3.71
N VAL A 274 -6.75 28.90 -3.57
CA VAL A 274 -7.40 28.26 -4.72
C VAL A 274 -8.47 29.21 -5.24
N GLU A 275 -8.21 29.86 -6.37
CA GLU A 275 -9.16 30.78 -7.01
C GLU A 275 -10.02 30.10 -8.08
N ASP A 276 -9.59 28.94 -8.58
CA ASP A 276 -10.28 28.21 -9.63
C ASP A 276 -11.65 27.67 -9.15
N GLY A 277 -12.73 28.19 -9.74
CA GLY A 277 -14.09 27.88 -9.35
C GLY A 277 -14.46 26.40 -9.48
N PRO A 278 -14.17 25.73 -10.62
CA PRO A 278 -14.35 24.29 -10.78
C PRO A 278 -13.62 23.46 -9.72
N LEU A 279 -12.31 23.67 -9.54
CA LEU A 279 -11.51 22.95 -8.55
C LEU A 279 -12.03 23.15 -7.13
N ARG A 280 -12.40 24.38 -6.76
CA ARG A 280 -13.03 24.64 -5.45
C ARG A 280 -14.30 23.84 -5.24
N ARG A 281 -15.16 23.72 -6.25
CA ARG A 281 -16.39 22.92 -6.12
C ARG A 281 -16.11 21.44 -5.92
N GLU A 282 -15.08 20.92 -6.59
CA GLU A 282 -14.64 19.54 -6.42
C GLU A 282 -14.07 19.29 -5.02
N LEU A 283 -13.23 20.20 -4.51
CA LEU A 283 -12.69 20.15 -3.15
C LEU A 283 -13.79 20.22 -2.10
N GLU A 284 -14.77 21.12 -2.25
CA GLU A 284 -15.93 21.21 -1.36
C GLU A 284 -16.80 19.95 -1.39
N ASP A 285 -17.00 19.34 -2.56
CA ASP A 285 -17.78 18.11 -2.67
C ASP A 285 -17.07 16.91 -2.01
N THR A 286 -15.75 16.86 -2.15
CA THR A 286 -14.87 15.84 -1.55
C THR A 286 -14.79 16.03 -0.03
N HIS A 287 -14.65 17.26 0.45
CA HIS A 287 -14.69 17.60 1.88
C HIS A 287 -16.03 17.17 2.50
N ARG A 288 -17.16 17.49 1.84
CA ARG A 288 -18.48 17.02 2.28
C ARG A 288 -18.56 15.49 2.29
N LEU A 289 -18.05 14.80 1.27
CA LEU A 289 -18.03 13.34 1.21
C LEU A 289 -17.27 12.74 2.40
N ARG A 290 -16.10 13.30 2.73
CA ARG A 290 -15.27 12.78 3.82
C ARG A 290 -15.92 12.99 5.19
N HIS A 291 -16.61 14.12 5.40
CA HIS A 291 -17.45 14.29 6.60
C HIS A 291 -18.66 13.35 6.62
N GLU A 292 -19.32 13.09 5.48
CA GLU A 292 -20.39 12.09 5.38
C GLU A 292 -19.87 10.70 5.81
N ARG A 293 -18.66 10.33 5.37
CA ARG A 293 -18.01 9.06 5.75
C ARG A 293 -17.58 9.04 7.22
N GLU A 294 -17.02 10.11 7.73
CA GLU A 294 -16.67 10.27 9.14
C GLU A 294 -17.91 10.06 10.03
N ALA A 295 -19.02 10.76 9.74
CA ALA A 295 -20.27 10.57 10.46
C ALA A 295 -20.84 9.14 10.30
N ALA A 296 -20.68 8.53 9.12
CA ALA A 296 -21.13 7.16 8.88
C ALA A 296 -20.28 6.11 9.61
N ARG A 297 -18.98 6.38 9.84
CA ARG A 297 -18.05 5.47 10.53
C ARG A 297 -18.54 5.13 11.94
N ASP A 298 -19.15 6.09 12.63
CA ASP A 298 -19.64 5.90 13.99
C ASP A 298 -21.09 5.36 14.05
N ALA A 299 -21.76 5.24 12.90
CA ALA A 299 -23.16 4.81 12.78
C ALA A 299 -23.32 3.28 12.78
N MET A 300 -22.75 2.61 13.77
CA MET A 300 -22.75 1.15 13.91
C MET A 300 -24.16 0.57 14.12
N HIS A 301 -24.39 -0.62 13.56
CA HIS A 301 -25.61 -1.37 13.82
C HIS A 301 -25.59 -1.93 15.27
N PRO A 302 -26.73 -1.98 16.00
CA PRO A 302 -26.76 -2.47 17.38
C PRO A 302 -26.26 -3.91 17.57
N ASP A 303 -26.36 -4.74 16.52
CA ASP A 303 -25.87 -6.12 16.53
C ASP A 303 -24.40 -6.28 16.10
N ASP A 304 -23.73 -5.19 15.69
CA ASP A 304 -22.30 -5.16 15.42
C ASP A 304 -21.53 -5.06 16.75
N PRO A 305 -20.55 -5.93 17.05
CA PRO A 305 -19.72 -5.82 18.25
C PRO A 305 -18.89 -4.53 18.34
N GLY A 306 -18.86 -3.72 17.27
CA GLY A 306 -18.31 -2.36 17.27
C GLY A 306 -16.79 -2.31 17.25
N LYS A 307 -16.15 -3.31 16.64
CA LYS A 307 -14.70 -3.37 16.51
C LYS A 307 -14.28 -2.79 15.16
N HIS A 308 -13.68 -1.60 15.17
CA HIS A 308 -12.98 -1.09 13.99
C HIS A 308 -11.69 -1.87 13.77
N ILE A 309 -11.65 -2.67 12.71
CA ILE A 309 -10.45 -3.34 12.26
C ILE A 309 -9.60 -2.35 11.46
N ALA A 310 -8.29 -2.40 11.70
CA ALA A 310 -7.33 -1.69 10.88
C ALA A 310 -7.29 -2.30 9.47
N SER A 311 -7.04 -1.47 8.46
CA SER A 311 -6.67 -1.98 7.14
C SER A 311 -5.38 -2.81 7.25
N PRO A 312 -5.15 -3.79 6.36
CA PRO A 312 -3.92 -4.58 6.40
C PRO A 312 -2.72 -3.69 6.02
N HIS A 313 -1.68 -3.67 6.86
CA HIS A 313 -0.44 -2.95 6.56
C HIS A 313 0.68 -3.97 6.55
N PRO A 314 1.14 -4.42 5.36
CA PRO A 314 2.01 -5.59 5.30
C PRO A 314 3.41 -5.40 5.95
N LEU A 315 3.76 -4.17 6.35
CA LEU A 315 4.98 -3.78 7.11
C LEU A 315 4.72 -3.31 8.55
N ALA A 316 3.47 -3.33 9.02
CA ALA A 316 3.10 -2.84 10.34
C ALA A 316 2.17 -3.84 11.05
N ASP A 317 2.67 -4.46 12.13
CA ASP A 317 1.93 -5.50 12.87
C ASP A 317 0.58 -5.03 13.42
N VAL A 318 0.44 -3.74 13.73
CA VAL A 318 -0.83 -3.10 14.11
C VAL A 318 -0.74 -1.63 13.74
N ARG A 319 -1.76 -1.10 13.03
CA ARG A 319 -1.99 0.33 12.69
C ARG A 319 -0.71 1.17 12.63
N PRO A 320 -0.19 1.56 11.46
CA PRO A 320 0.94 2.47 11.42
C PRO A 320 0.59 3.73 12.23
N LEU A 321 1.26 3.91 13.37
CA LEU A 321 1.54 5.23 13.90
C LEU A 321 2.64 5.77 13.01
N SER A 322 2.29 6.06 11.76
CA SER A 322 3.21 6.67 10.81
C SER A 322 2.87 8.14 10.78
N THR A 323 3.61 8.91 11.56
CA THR A 323 3.40 10.35 11.68
C THR A 323 4.32 11.09 10.72
N LEU A 324 3.90 12.27 10.27
CA LEU A 324 4.86 13.18 9.63
C LEU A 324 5.81 13.70 10.72
N PRO A 325 7.11 13.86 10.40
CA PRO A 325 8.05 14.43 11.34
C PRO A 325 7.59 15.81 11.84
N GLN A 326 7.76 16.05 13.14
CA GLN A 326 7.44 17.32 13.78
C GLN A 326 8.69 18.16 13.99
N ALA A 327 8.52 19.47 14.20
CA ALA A 327 9.62 20.36 14.55
C ALA A 327 10.25 19.91 15.87
N GLY A 328 11.53 19.53 15.83
CA GLY A 328 12.28 18.99 16.98
C GLY A 328 12.51 17.48 16.95
N ASP A 329 11.97 16.76 15.95
CA ASP A 329 12.30 15.35 15.73
C ASP A 329 13.76 15.15 15.32
N ASP A 330 14.26 13.94 15.57
CA ASP A 330 15.60 13.53 15.16
C ASP A 330 15.80 13.73 13.64
N PRO A 331 16.87 14.43 13.20
CA PRO A 331 17.01 14.86 11.82
C PRO A 331 17.25 13.71 10.83
N ILE A 332 17.96 12.65 11.24
CA ILE A 332 18.14 11.48 10.37
C ILE A 332 16.83 10.70 10.27
N TYR A 333 16.15 10.46 11.40
CA TYR A 333 14.81 9.87 11.40
C TYR A 333 13.84 10.65 10.51
N ALA A 334 13.77 11.97 10.66
CA ALA A 334 12.89 12.81 9.87
C ALA A 334 13.18 12.70 8.37
N ALA A 335 14.47 12.74 8.00
CA ALA A 335 14.91 12.62 6.61
C ALA A 335 14.62 11.24 6.00
N ILE A 336 14.79 10.15 6.76
CA ILE A 336 14.40 8.80 6.32
C ILE A 336 12.88 8.71 6.21
N ARG A 337 12.15 9.21 7.20
CA ARG A 337 10.67 9.16 7.24
C ARG A 337 10.06 9.81 6.02
N LEU A 338 10.59 10.96 5.60
CA LEU A 338 10.14 11.71 4.41
C LEU A 338 10.41 10.97 3.09
N GLN A 339 11.37 10.04 3.08
CA GLN A 339 11.69 9.22 1.91
C GLN A 339 10.92 7.89 1.89
N MET A 340 10.44 7.42 3.05
CA MET A 340 9.78 6.11 3.18
C MET A 340 8.26 6.17 2.96
N PRO A 341 7.67 5.13 2.33
CA PRO A 341 6.23 4.95 2.27
C PRO A 341 5.60 4.97 3.68
N ILE A 342 4.34 5.37 3.80
CA ILE A 342 3.63 5.46 5.08
C ILE A 342 3.45 4.11 5.77
N GLU A 343 3.62 3.02 5.04
CA GLU A 343 3.53 1.64 5.53
C GLU A 343 4.75 1.22 6.34
N VAL A 344 5.91 1.85 6.13
CA VAL A 344 7.06 1.65 7.00
C VAL A 344 6.74 2.38 8.31
N THR A 345 6.64 1.63 9.41
CA THR A 345 6.27 2.18 10.71
C THR A 345 7.30 3.19 11.20
N ASP A 346 6.88 4.16 12.01
CA ASP A 346 7.82 5.08 12.68
C ASP A 346 8.87 4.30 13.50
N ASP A 347 8.51 3.15 14.07
CA ASP A 347 9.44 2.23 14.75
C ASP A 347 10.53 1.70 13.81
N LYS A 348 10.14 1.25 12.61
CA LYS A 348 11.06 0.72 11.59
C LYS A 348 11.93 1.83 10.98
N VAL A 349 11.36 3.02 10.78
CA VAL A 349 12.12 4.20 10.35
C VAL A 349 13.14 4.62 11.41
N ALA A 350 12.79 4.54 12.70
CA ALA A 350 13.71 4.81 13.79
C ALA A 350 14.80 3.74 13.92
N GLU A 351 14.49 2.47 13.67
CA GLU A 351 15.48 1.40 13.57
C GLU A 351 16.45 1.65 12.39
N ALA A 352 15.94 2.07 11.23
CA ALA A 352 16.76 2.47 10.10
C ALA A 352 17.68 3.67 10.42
N ALA A 353 17.17 4.67 11.15
CA ALA A 353 17.97 5.79 11.62
C ALA A 353 19.07 5.37 12.62
N LEU A 354 18.79 4.38 13.47
CA LEU A 354 19.79 3.77 14.35
C LEU A 354 20.86 3.01 13.54
N ALA A 355 20.44 2.21 12.56
CA ALA A 355 21.35 1.45 11.69
C ALA A 355 22.26 2.39 10.86
N ALA A 356 21.73 3.52 10.39
CA ALA A 356 22.52 4.55 9.71
C ALA A 356 23.67 5.07 10.59
N ARG A 357 23.38 5.35 11.88
CA ARG A 357 24.39 5.78 12.85
C ARG A 357 25.40 4.70 13.20
N GLN A 358 24.97 3.44 13.28
CA GLN A 358 25.89 2.31 13.42
C GLN A 358 26.83 2.17 12.21
N ALA A 359 26.38 2.57 11.03
CA ALA A 359 27.19 2.66 9.82
C ALA A 359 28.05 3.95 9.73
N GLY A 360 28.01 4.81 10.76
CA GLY A 360 28.81 6.03 10.85
C GLY A 360 28.18 7.28 10.18
N ILE A 361 26.88 7.23 9.87
CA ILE A 361 26.12 8.37 9.34
C ILE A 361 25.49 9.10 10.53
N HIS A 362 26.06 10.25 10.91
CA HIS A 362 25.64 11.00 12.10
C HIS A 362 24.97 12.33 11.78
N ARG A 363 24.95 12.73 10.49
CA ARG A 363 24.31 13.95 10.03
C ARG A 363 23.39 13.67 8.85
N GLU A 364 22.28 14.40 8.77
CA GLU A 364 21.34 14.32 7.64
C GLU A 364 22.05 14.54 6.28
N SER A 365 23.00 15.48 6.21
CA SER A 365 23.77 15.74 4.99
C SER A 365 24.65 14.57 4.52
N GLU A 366 24.88 13.59 5.38
CA GLU A 366 25.64 12.37 5.07
C GLU A 366 24.74 11.20 4.68
N LEU A 367 23.42 11.35 4.89
CA LEU A 367 22.44 10.33 4.59
C LEU A 367 22.33 10.16 3.06
N PRO A 368 22.65 8.98 2.51
CA PRO A 368 22.38 8.69 1.10
C PRO A 368 20.87 8.66 0.85
N PRO A 369 20.43 8.69 -0.42
CA PRO A 369 19.06 8.35 -0.74
C PRO A 369 18.70 7.02 -0.11
N VAL A 370 17.58 7.00 0.60
CA VAL A 370 17.08 5.80 1.28
C VAL A 370 15.95 5.25 0.46
N ASP A 371 16.06 3.97 0.13
CA ASP A 371 15.05 3.26 -0.65
C ASP A 371 14.60 2.03 0.12
N LEU A 372 13.38 1.60 -0.19
CA LEU A 372 12.86 0.32 0.26
C LEU A 372 13.09 -0.67 -0.88
N ASP A 373 14.08 -1.55 -0.73
CA ASP A 373 14.21 -2.68 -1.64
C ASP A 373 13.01 -3.59 -1.44
N ALA A 374 12.01 -3.47 -2.32
CA ALA A 374 10.79 -4.26 -2.24
C ALA A 374 11.04 -5.77 -2.48
N ARG A 375 12.21 -6.16 -3.02
CA ARG A 375 12.54 -7.56 -3.31
C ARG A 375 13.13 -8.26 -2.09
N ASP A 376 14.07 -7.61 -1.42
CA ASP A 376 14.75 -8.15 -0.24
C ASP A 376 14.15 -7.62 1.08
N MET A 377 13.12 -6.77 0.98
CA MET A 377 12.43 -6.12 2.09
C MET A 377 13.41 -5.39 3.02
N MET A 378 14.31 -4.61 2.43
CA MET A 378 15.34 -3.89 3.17
C MET A 378 15.12 -2.38 3.04
N VAL A 379 15.09 -1.66 4.16
CA VAL A 379 15.34 -0.21 4.13
C VAL A 379 16.84 -0.04 4.03
N PHE A 380 17.34 0.51 2.94
CA PHE A 380 18.77 0.66 2.74
C PHE A 380 19.14 2.03 2.19
N GLY A 381 20.30 2.51 2.62
CA GLY A 381 20.92 3.72 2.09
C GLY A 381 22.28 3.38 1.50
N SER A 382 22.51 3.68 0.22
CA SER A 382 23.80 3.42 -0.43
C SER A 382 24.31 4.60 -1.26
N THR A 383 25.62 4.78 -1.27
CA THR A 383 26.33 5.55 -2.30
C THR A 383 27.43 4.65 -2.87
N LEU A 384 27.74 4.80 -4.17
CA LEU A 384 28.69 3.97 -4.94
C LEU A 384 30.08 3.74 -4.29
N TRP A 385 30.42 4.45 -3.19
CA TRP A 385 31.76 4.43 -2.57
C TRP A 385 31.77 4.57 -1.02
N ARG A 386 30.65 4.38 -0.30
CA ARG A 386 30.60 4.49 1.19
C ARG A 386 29.84 3.32 1.84
N PRO A 387 30.12 3.00 3.13
CA PRO A 387 29.33 2.03 3.87
C PRO A 387 27.86 2.49 3.91
N GLY A 388 26.97 1.64 3.39
CA GLY A 388 25.53 1.82 3.53
C GLY A 388 25.02 1.23 4.83
N PHE A 389 23.72 1.42 5.10
CA PHE A 389 23.00 0.67 6.13
C PHE A 389 21.89 -0.12 5.46
N ALA A 390 21.45 -1.20 6.11
CA ALA A 390 20.34 -2.01 5.66
C ALA A 390 19.59 -2.58 6.87
N VAL A 391 18.27 -2.44 6.90
CA VAL A 391 17.40 -3.01 7.94
C VAL A 391 16.32 -3.84 7.29
N ASP A 392 16.11 -5.06 7.79
CA ASP A 392 15.01 -5.91 7.35
C ASP A 392 13.67 -5.31 7.81
N ALA A 393 12.84 -4.95 6.84
CA ALA A 393 11.53 -4.35 7.04
C ALA A 393 10.49 -5.36 7.53
N THR A 394 10.75 -6.67 7.43
CA THR A 394 9.83 -7.73 7.89
C THR A 394 9.92 -8.04 9.37
N THR A 395 11.01 -7.65 10.01
CA THR A 395 11.23 -7.98 11.42
C THR A 395 10.51 -6.98 12.33
N PRO A 396 10.03 -7.39 13.50
CA PRO A 396 9.51 -6.45 14.48
C PRO A 396 10.58 -5.44 14.87
N ALA A 397 10.30 -4.15 14.70
CA ALA A 397 11.19 -3.07 15.13
C ALA A 397 11.02 -2.78 16.63
N PRO A 398 12.08 -2.35 17.34
CA PRO A 398 11.94 -1.77 18.67
C PRO A 398 11.09 -0.49 18.62
N PRO A 399 10.42 -0.10 19.73
CA PRO A 399 9.68 1.16 19.79
C PRO A 399 10.55 2.36 19.39
N ARG A 400 9.98 3.30 18.64
CA ARG A 400 10.63 4.50 18.11
C ARG A 400 11.54 5.17 19.14
N GLU A 401 11.03 5.44 20.33
CA GLU A 401 11.77 6.16 21.38
C GLU A 401 13.02 5.38 21.83
N ALA A 402 12.97 4.05 21.84
CA ALA A 402 14.10 3.20 22.22
C ALA A 402 15.21 3.22 21.17
N SER A 403 14.85 3.19 19.88
CA SER A 403 15.81 3.30 18.77
C SER A 403 16.45 4.69 18.71
N LEU A 404 15.66 5.75 18.91
CA LEU A 404 16.16 7.13 18.91
C LEU A 404 17.05 7.44 20.13
N ALA A 405 16.75 6.89 21.31
CA ALA A 405 17.61 7.05 22.48
C ALA A 405 19.00 6.40 22.27
N GLN A 406 19.04 5.23 21.64
CA GLN A 406 20.30 4.58 21.29
C GLN A 406 21.07 5.37 20.22
N ALA A 407 20.35 5.89 19.22
CA ALA A 407 20.91 6.75 18.18
C ALA A 407 21.59 7.99 18.76
N ALA A 408 20.93 8.69 19.70
CA ALA A 408 21.50 9.86 20.36
C ALA A 408 22.80 9.53 21.12
N THR A 409 22.86 8.37 21.78
CA THR A 409 24.07 7.91 22.48
C THR A 409 25.25 7.72 21.51
N LEU A 410 24.99 7.21 20.29
CA LEU A 410 26.02 7.05 19.28
C LEU A 410 26.54 8.38 18.75
N ASP A 411 25.67 9.39 18.64
CA ASP A 411 26.06 10.74 18.22
C ASP A 411 26.96 11.40 19.27
N GLU A 412 26.64 11.27 20.57
CA GLU A 412 27.51 11.75 21.66
C GLU A 412 28.90 11.12 21.59
N GLN A 413 28.98 9.80 21.44
CA GLN A 413 30.26 9.07 21.30
C GLN A 413 31.03 9.45 20.03
N ALA A 414 30.34 9.79 18.94
CA ALA A 414 30.99 10.25 17.71
C ALA A 414 31.63 11.63 17.90
N VAL A 415 30.94 12.54 18.59
CA VAL A 415 31.47 13.88 18.91
C VAL A 415 32.70 13.79 19.82
N GLU A 416 32.65 12.96 20.87
CA GLU A 416 33.80 12.76 21.77
C GLU A 416 35.04 12.24 21.01
N ARG A 417 34.86 11.21 20.17
CA ARG A 417 35.97 10.65 19.37
C ARG A 417 36.56 11.63 18.37
N GLU A 418 35.75 12.53 17.81
CA GLU A 418 36.24 13.59 16.93
C GLU A 418 37.03 14.63 17.71
N GLN A 419 36.56 15.02 18.90
CA GLN A 419 37.30 15.93 19.78
C GLN A 419 38.64 15.33 20.21
N GLU A 420 38.68 14.05 20.58
CA GLU A 420 39.92 13.33 20.92
C GLU A 420 40.90 13.31 19.74
N ARG A 421 40.43 12.97 18.52
CA ARG A 421 41.28 13.01 17.32
C ARG A 421 41.81 14.41 17.03
N GLN A 422 41.00 15.45 17.20
CA GLN A 422 41.44 16.84 17.01
C GLN A 422 42.50 17.25 18.03
N MET A 423 42.34 16.83 19.30
CA MET A 423 43.34 17.05 20.34
C MET A 423 44.65 16.31 20.05
N GLU A 424 44.58 15.05 19.60
CA GLU A 424 45.75 14.25 19.23
C GLU A 424 46.50 14.83 18.02
N LEU A 425 45.78 15.27 16.99
CA LEU A 425 46.37 15.95 15.83
C LEU A 425 47.02 17.29 16.22
N ALA A 426 46.40 18.05 17.12
CA ALA A 426 46.96 19.29 17.64
C ALA A 426 48.23 19.04 18.49
N MET A 427 48.30 17.94 19.24
CA MET A 427 49.49 17.55 20.00
C MET A 427 50.62 17.07 19.07
N THR A 428 50.30 16.26 18.06
CA THR A 428 51.28 15.77 17.08
C THR A 428 51.86 16.90 16.23
N ALA A 429 51.03 17.87 15.82
CA ALA A 429 51.47 19.07 15.11
C ALA A 429 52.41 19.97 15.94
N ARG A 430 52.27 19.97 17.27
CA ARG A 430 53.18 20.70 18.18
C ARG A 430 54.51 19.99 18.42
N GLN A 431 54.62 18.69 18.15
CA GLN A 431 55.83 17.89 18.39
C GLN A 431 56.71 17.69 17.14
N ALA A 432 56.33 18.20 15.96
CA ALA A 432 57.14 18.10 14.76
C ALA A 432 58.44 18.96 14.85
N PRO A 433 59.65 18.38 14.83
CA PRO A 433 60.89 19.15 14.94
C PRO A 433 61.20 19.92 13.65
N SER A 434 61.51 21.22 13.78
CA SER A 434 61.99 22.07 12.70
C SER A 434 63.38 21.61 12.23
N HIS A 435 63.46 20.84 11.15
CA HIS A 435 64.73 20.59 10.47
C HIS A 435 65.19 21.88 9.76
N ARG A 436 66.02 22.68 10.46
CA ARG A 436 66.84 23.72 9.84
C ARG A 436 67.82 23.06 8.86
N MET A 437 67.66 23.31 7.56
CA MET A 437 68.69 23.10 6.55
C MET A 437 69.96 23.89 6.95
N ARG A 438 71.09 23.20 7.18
CA ARG A 438 72.43 23.81 7.10
C ARG A 438 72.87 23.73 5.63
N GLY A 439 73.08 24.89 5.00
CA GLY A 439 73.66 24.98 3.66
C GLY A 439 75.15 24.63 3.65
N PRO A 440 75.72 24.24 2.50
CA PRO A 440 77.13 23.92 2.38
C PRO A 440 78.00 25.19 2.31
N VAL A 441 79.13 25.16 3.03
CA VAL A 441 80.23 26.12 2.92
C VAL A 441 81.08 25.72 1.71
N LEU A 442 81.31 26.67 0.80
CA LEU A 442 82.28 26.56 -0.28
C LEU A 442 83.62 27.10 0.24
N ASP A 443 84.66 26.26 0.27
CA ASP A 443 86.06 26.70 0.38
C ASP A 443 86.67 26.79 -1.02
N PHE A 444 87.53 27.80 -1.20
CA PHE A 444 88.23 28.19 -2.45
C PHE A 444 89.46 27.34 -2.73
#